data_AF-A0A1F2WKP1-F1
#
_entry.id   AF-A0A1F2WKP1-F1
#
_cell.length_a   1.000
_cell.length_b   1.000
_cell.length_c   1.000
_cell.angle_alpha   90.00
_cell.angle_beta   90.00
_cell.angle_gamma   90.00
#
_symmetry.space_group_name_H-M   'P 1'
#
loop_
_entity.id
_entity.type
_entity.pdbx_description
1 polymer ?
#
loop_
_entity_poly.entity_id
_entity_poly.type
_entity_poly.pdbx_seq_one_letter_code
_entity_poly.pdbx_strand_id
1 'polypeptide(L)' 'MDLKTHVARRRFAVAGIGITLGTILVLMTGLLAACGSGGSGGSRDAAPPFSGATTDGAAVSLSEYRGKPLVLAFMASW' A
#
# COMPACT_ATOMS: atom_id res chain seq x y z
N MET A 1 -36.19 -9.95 46.00
CA MET A 1 -35.18 -10.41 45.02
C MET A 1 -35.15 -9.40 43.88
N ASP A 2 -33.96 -8.88 43.61
CA ASP A 2 -33.65 -7.60 42.94
C ASP A 2 -34.15 -7.42 41.49
N LEU A 3 -34.99 -6.40 41.29
CA LEU A 3 -35.32 -5.85 39.97
C LEU A 3 -34.27 -4.84 39.47
N LYS A 4 -33.39 -4.35 40.35
CA LYS A 4 -32.39 -3.30 40.05
C LYS A 4 -31.21 -3.81 39.19
N THR A 5 -30.91 -5.10 39.20
CA THR A 5 -29.74 -5.70 38.54
C THR A 5 -29.87 -5.85 37.02
N HIS A 6 -31.09 -5.86 36.48
CA HIS A 6 -31.33 -6.07 35.04
C HIS A 6 -31.17 -4.79 34.21
N VAL A 7 -31.46 -3.62 34.79
CA VAL A 7 -31.39 -2.34 34.09
C VAL A 7 -29.94 -1.88 33.90
N ALA A 8 -29.06 -2.16 34.87
CA ALA A 8 -27.65 -1.80 34.79
C ALA A 8 -26.91 -2.58 33.68
N ARG A 9 -27.18 -3.89 33.52
CA ARG A 9 -26.51 -4.74 32.53
C ARG A 9 -26.82 -4.36 31.08
N ARG A 10 -28.02 -3.83 30.80
CA ARG A 10 -28.41 -3.37 29.45
C ARG A 10 -27.75 -2.06 29.03
N ARG A 11 -27.40 -1.19 29.97
CA ARG A 11 -26.77 0.11 29.67
C ARG A 11 -25.28 0.00 29.32
N PHE A 12 -24.58 -0.97 29.91
CA PHE A 12 -23.17 -1.21 29.61
C PHE A 12 -22.94 -1.92 28.26
N ALA A 13 -23.86 -2.77 27.83
CA ALA A 13 -23.77 -3.44 26.53
C ALA A 13 -23.93 -2.46 25.35
N VAL A 14 -24.82 -1.47 25.46
CA VAL A 14 -25.06 -0.46 24.41
C VAL A 14 -23.90 0.52 24.29
N ALA A 15 -23.27 0.88 25.42
CA ALA A 15 -22.09 1.76 25.43
C ALA A 15 -20.84 1.08 24.82
N GLY A 16 -20.61 -0.21 25.11
CA GLY A 16 -19.46 -0.95 24.57
C GLY A 16 -19.53 -1.19 23.06
N ILE A 17 -20.73 -1.44 22.52
CA ILE A 17 -20.97 -1.66 21.09
C ILE A 17 -20.80 -0.36 20.28
N GLY A 18 -21.21 0.78 20.84
CA GLY A 18 -21.00 2.08 20.19
C GLY A 18 -19.53 2.45 20.04
N ILE A 19 -18.71 2.14 21.05
CA ILE A 19 -17.27 2.44 21.05
C ILE A 19 -16.54 1.53 20.05
N THR A 20 -16.86 0.23 20.00
CA THR A 20 -16.20 -0.69 19.05
C THR A 20 -16.59 -0.40 17.59
N LEU A 21 -17.85 -0.08 17.31
CA LEU A 21 -18.25 0.35 15.96
C LEU A 21 -17.60 1.67 15.56
N GLY A 22 -17.48 2.62 16.50
CA GLY A 22 -16.80 3.89 16.27
C GLY A 22 -15.32 3.73 15.97
N THR A 23 -14.60 2.89 16.71
CA THR A 23 -13.16 2.65 16.47
C THR A 23 -12.93 1.90 15.15
N ILE A 24 -13.78 0.92 14.82
CA ILE A 24 -13.72 0.21 13.52
C ILE A 24 -13.95 1.17 12.36
N LEU A 25 -14.91 2.09 12.46
CA LEU A 25 -15.20 3.07 11.42
C LEU A 25 -14.02 4.04 11.21
N VAL A 26 -13.40 4.52 12.30
CA VAL A 26 -12.22 5.39 12.23
C VAL A 26 -11.02 4.66 11.62
N LEU A 27 -10.79 3.41 12.01
CA LEU A 27 -9.74 2.57 11.42
C LEU A 27 -9.93 2.35 9.92
N MET A 28 -11.15 2.03 9.48
CA MET A 28 -11.46 1.83 8.05
C MET A 28 -11.30 3.10 7.22
N THR A 29 -11.63 4.26 7.79
CA THR A 29 -11.46 5.55 7.10
C THR A 29 -9.98 5.93 6.96
N GLY A 30 -9.15 5.62 7.97
CA GLY A 30 -7.70 5.85 7.93
C GLY A 30 -6.95 4.95 6.94
N LEU A 31 -7.39 3.70 6.77
CA LEU A 31 -6.79 2.74 5.84
C LEU A 31 -6.99 3.14 4.37
N LEU A 32 -8.07 3.84 4.02
CA LEU A 32 -8.30 4.34 2.65
C LEU A 32 -7.41 5.54 2.30
N ALA A 33 -7.00 6.36 3.26
CA ALA A 33 -6.16 7.54 3.03
C ALA A 33 -4.66 7.21 2.88
N ALA A 34 -4.25 5.97 3.13
CA ALA A 34 -2.85 5.55 3.08
C ALA A 34 -2.37 5.14 1.67
N CYS A 35 -3.27 5.10 0.67
CA CYS A 35 -2.87 4.82 -0.71
C CYS A 35 -2.74 6.13 -1.49
N GLY A 36 -1.50 6.56 -1.74
CA GLY A 36 -1.20 7.42 -2.87
C GLY A 36 -0.73 8.84 -2.55
N SER A 37 0.51 8.96 -2.06
CA SER A 37 1.32 10.15 -2.31
C SER A 37 2.79 9.77 -2.29
N GLY A 38 3.24 9.24 -3.43
CA GLY A 38 4.63 8.85 -3.65
C GLY A 38 4.85 8.64 -5.14
N GLY A 39 4.97 9.73 -5.89
CA GLY A 39 5.24 9.68 -7.32
C GLY A 39 5.84 10.99 -7.78
N SER A 40 7.14 11.18 -7.58
CA SER A 40 7.88 12.24 -8.26
C SER A 40 7.79 11.97 -9.76
N GLY A 41 7.15 12.89 -10.48
CA GLY A 41 6.84 12.76 -11.90
C GLY A 41 8.09 12.63 -12.76
N GLY A 42 8.40 11.39 -13.14
CA GLY A 42 9.03 11.12 -14.44
C GLY A 42 7.95 11.18 -15.52
N SER A 43 8.33 11.55 -16.75
CA SER A 43 7.39 11.56 -17.87
C SER A 43 6.64 10.23 -17.96
N ARG A 44 5.33 10.28 -18.24
CA ARG A 44 4.51 9.08 -18.47
C ARG A 44 4.86 8.38 -19.80
N ASP A 45 5.80 8.95 -20.55
CA ASP A 45 6.27 8.34 -21.78
C ASP A 45 7.04 7.05 -21.51
N ALA A 46 6.93 6.11 -22.44
CA ALA A 46 7.71 4.88 -22.38
C ALA A 46 9.21 5.20 -22.32
N ALA A 47 9.94 4.51 -21.45
CA ALA A 47 11.39 4.61 -21.41
C ALA A 47 12.00 4.31 -22.81
N PRO A 48 13.04 5.05 -23.23
CA PRO A 48 13.71 4.80 -24.51
C PRO A 48 14.17 3.34 -24.62
N PRO A 49 14.03 2.71 -25.80
CA PRO A 49 14.48 1.35 -25.99
C PRO A 49 16.01 1.25 -25.86
N PHE A 50 16.50 0.13 -25.33
CA PHE A 50 17.90 -0.25 -25.38
C PHE A 50 18.04 -1.74 -25.66
N SER A 51 19.18 -2.10 -26.25
CA SER A 51 19.64 -3.47 -26.42
C SER A 51 21.16 -3.52 -26.35
N GLY A 52 21.72 -4.59 -25.83
CA GLY A 52 23.17 -4.76 -25.73
C GLY A 52 23.57 -6.14 -25.22
N ALA A 53 24.82 -6.24 -24.77
CA ALA A 53 25.34 -7.40 -24.07
C ALA A 53 25.64 -7.05 -22.61
N THR A 54 25.38 -7.98 -21.71
CA THR A 54 25.79 -7.91 -20.30
C THR A 54 27.30 -8.15 -20.18
N THR A 55 27.86 -7.98 -18.96
CA THR A 55 29.29 -8.19 -18.71
C THR A 55 29.73 -9.64 -18.87
N ASP A 56 28.81 -10.59 -18.78
CA ASP A 56 28.98 -12.03 -19.07
C ASP A 56 28.63 -12.40 -20.52
N GLY A 57 28.29 -11.41 -21.37
CA GLY A 57 28.06 -11.60 -22.80
C GLY A 57 26.65 -12.05 -23.18
N ALA A 58 25.71 -12.14 -22.24
CA ALA A 58 24.32 -12.44 -22.54
C ALA A 58 23.64 -11.24 -23.24
N ALA A 59 22.78 -11.52 -24.21
CA ALA A 59 21.97 -10.48 -24.83
C ALA A 59 20.95 -9.93 -23.82
N VAL A 60 20.73 -8.62 -23.84
CA VAL A 60 19.74 -7.95 -22.99
C VAL A 60 18.98 -6.90 -23.79
N SER A 61 17.67 -6.81 -23.59
CA SER A 61 16.82 -5.76 -24.17
C SER A 61 15.77 -5.25 -23.18
N LEU A 62 15.41 -3.97 -23.26
CA LEU A 62 14.37 -3.39 -22.39
C LEU A 62 13.00 -4.10 -22.54
N SER A 63 12.70 -4.61 -23.73
CA SER A 63 11.45 -5.32 -24.04
C SER A 63 11.23 -6.58 -23.20
N GLU A 64 12.30 -7.26 -22.78
CA GLU A 64 12.21 -8.49 -21.98
C GLU A 64 11.67 -8.26 -20.56
N TYR A 65 11.69 -7.01 -20.08
CA TYR A 65 11.28 -6.63 -18.74
C TYR A 65 9.87 -6.00 -18.68
N ARG A 66 9.08 -6.07 -19.76
CA ARG A 66 7.70 -5.58 -19.76
C ARG A 66 6.86 -6.27 -18.69
N GLY A 67 6.01 -5.50 -18.01
CA GLY A 67 5.16 -5.99 -16.92
C GLY A 67 5.89 -6.18 -15.58
N LYS A 68 7.18 -5.84 -15.49
CA LYS A 68 7.97 -5.93 -14.26
C LYS A 68 8.49 -4.54 -13.88
N PRO A 69 8.40 -4.12 -12.59
CA PRO A 69 9.14 -2.97 -12.12
C PRO A 69 10.64 -3.18 -12.36
N LEU A 70 11.30 -2.21 -12.99
CA LEU A 70 12.72 -2.30 -13.35
C LEU A 70 13.43 -1.03 -12.89
N VAL A 71 14.58 -1.19 -12.25
CA VAL A 71 15.50 -0.10 -11.91
C VAL A 71 16.74 -0.26 -12.78
N LEU A 72 17.11 0.80 -13.51
CA LEU A 72 18.34 0.86 -14.30
C LEU A 72 19.38 1.70 -13.54
N ALA A 73 20.56 1.14 -13.31
CA ALA A 73 21.67 1.82 -12.64
C ALA A 73 22.85 2.00 -13.61
N PHE A 74 23.33 3.24 -13.73
CA PHE A 74 24.53 3.57 -14.53
C PHE A 74 25.73 3.68 -13.60
N MET A 75 26.82 2.96 -13.90
CA MET A 75 27.96 2.82 -13.00
C MET A 75 29.28 2.76 -13.76
N ALA A 76 30.36 3.10 -13.07
CA ALA A 76 31.71 3.28 -13.59
C ALA A 76 32.72 2.94 -12.50
N SER A 77 33.83 2.29 -12.86
CA SER A 77 34.85 1.83 -11.89
C SER A 77 36.11 2.71 -11.84
N TRP A 78 36.10 3.87 -12.49
CA TRP A 78 37.25 4.75 -12.66
C TRP A 78 37.19 5.98 -11.76
#